data_AF-A0A941YA64-F1
#
_entry.id   AF-A0A941YA64-F1
#
_cell.length_a   1.000
_cell.length_b   1.000
_cell.length_c   1.000
_cell.angle_alpha   90.00
_cell.angle_beta   90.00
_cell.angle_gamma   90.00
#
_symmetry.space_group_name_H-M   'P 1'
#
loop_
_entity.id
_entity.type
_entity.pdbx_description
1 polymer ?
#
loop_
_entity_poly.entity_id
_entity_poly.type
_entity_poly.pdbx_seq_one_letter_code
_entity_poly.pdbx_strand_id
1 'polypeptide(L)'
;MPGPCPYALAMSRVPRQKWATRAELLERVELTRKLIIDAPGQDLTVAGLSRVAGISESHFIRLFRDTYGISPIKMLASRRLEWSKSLLDSGMEIAAVVLTVGYESVPTFCRRFKAAFEVTPTEYKKRNFG
;
A
#
# COMPACT_ATOMS: atom_id res chain seq x y z
N MET A 1 29.98 -20.31 36.33
CA MET A 1 30.08 -20.17 34.87
C MET A 1 28.80 -20.73 34.27
N PRO A 2 27.88 -19.91 33.75
CA PRO A 2 26.69 -20.42 33.07
C PRO A 2 27.13 -21.12 31.77
N GLY A 3 26.65 -22.35 31.58
CA GLY A 3 26.99 -23.18 30.41
C GLY A 3 26.50 -22.57 29.10
N PRO A 4 27.01 -23.05 27.95
CA PRO A 4 26.60 -22.52 26.66
C PRO A 4 25.10 -22.72 26.45
N CYS A 5 24.45 -21.65 25.98
CA CYS A 5 23.02 -21.62 25.69
C CYS A 5 22.67 -22.73 24.67
N PRO A 6 21.63 -23.55 24.91
CA PRO A 6 21.33 -24.76 24.13
C PRO A 6 20.99 -24.49 22.65
N TYR A 7 20.90 -23.23 22.24
CA TYR A 7 20.61 -22.81 20.86
C TYR A 7 21.83 -22.80 19.92
N ALA A 8 23.06 -22.86 20.46
CA ALA A 8 24.28 -22.70 19.65
C ALA A 8 24.58 -23.89 18.71
N LEU A 9 24.16 -25.10 19.06
CA LEU A 9 24.42 -26.31 18.27
C LEU A 9 23.41 -26.55 17.14
N ALA A 10 22.29 -25.81 17.10
CA ALA A 10 21.26 -25.93 16.07
C ALA A 10 21.50 -25.01 14.85
N MET A 11 22.65 -24.32 14.77
CA MET A 11 22.91 -23.31 13.73
C MET A 11 23.86 -23.77 12.61
N SER A 12 24.30 -25.03 12.57
CA SER A 12 25.30 -25.51 11.60
C SER A 12 24.72 -26.07 10.29
N ARG A 13 23.40 -26.10 10.10
CA ARG A 13 22.74 -26.67 8.89
C ARG A 13 21.82 -25.74 8.12
N VAL A 14 21.75 -24.46 8.50
CA VAL A 14 20.98 -23.46 7.74
C VAL A 14 21.96 -22.59 6.96
N PRO A 15 21.91 -22.55 5.62
CA PRO A 15 22.76 -21.65 4.85
C PRO A 15 22.50 -20.21 5.30
N ARG A 16 23.59 -19.44 5.49
CA ARG A 16 23.63 -18.04 5.95
C ARG A 16 22.67 -17.09 5.20
N GLN A 17 22.14 -17.52 4.05
CA GLN A 17 21.21 -16.77 3.19
C GLN A 17 19.76 -16.64 3.70
N LYS A 18 19.21 -17.59 4.48
CA LYS A 18 17.73 -17.61 4.66
C LYS A 18 17.14 -16.43 5.44
N TRP A 19 17.89 -15.80 6.35
CA TRP A 19 17.41 -14.66 7.13
C TRP A 19 17.77 -13.32 6.46
N ALA A 20 18.96 -13.22 5.87
CA ALA A 20 19.41 -12.04 5.14
C ALA A 20 18.55 -11.78 3.89
N THR A 21 18.23 -12.83 3.12
CA THR A 21 17.32 -12.72 1.96
C THR A 21 15.90 -12.37 2.39
N ARG A 22 15.43 -12.87 3.55
CA ARG A 22 14.10 -12.52 4.05
C ARG A 22 14.03 -11.08 4.52
N ALA A 23 15.05 -10.60 5.24
CA ALA A 23 15.17 -9.21 5.67
C ALA A 23 15.24 -8.26 4.45
N GLU A 24 16.06 -8.59 3.46
CA GLU A 24 16.20 -7.82 2.23
C GLU A 24 14.89 -7.77 1.42
N LEU A 25 14.18 -8.89 1.30
CA LEU A 25 12.87 -8.94 0.66
C LEU A 25 11.83 -8.09 1.39
N LEU A 26 11.84 -8.09 2.72
CA LEU A 26 10.97 -7.23 3.53
C LEU A 26 11.32 -5.75 3.36
N GLU A 27 12.60 -5.41 3.30
CA GLU A 27 13.06 -4.04 3.06
C GLU A 27 12.60 -3.53 1.69
N ARG A 28 12.74 -4.35 0.64
CA ARG A 28 12.25 -4.04 -0.71
C ARG A 28 10.73 -3.85 -0.75
N VAL A 29 9.99 -4.69 -0.03
CA VAL A 29 8.53 -4.57 0.09
C VAL A 29 8.16 -3.29 0.85
N GLU A 30 8.89 -2.93 1.91
CA GLU A 30 8.68 -1.68 2.65
C GLU A 30 8.95 -0.44 1.79
N LEU A 31 9.98 -0.47 0.94
CA LEU A 31 10.22 0.60 -0.04
C LEU A 31 9.02 0.78 -0.97
N THR A 32 8.44 -0.30 -1.49
CA THR A 32 7.24 -0.19 -2.35
C THR A 32 6.02 0.31 -1.59
N ARG A 33 5.88 -0.05 -0.30
CA ARG A 33 4.82 0.49 0.56
C ARG A 33 4.96 1.99 0.75
N LYS A 34 6.18 2.49 1.01
CA LYS A 34 6.44 3.93 1.12
C LYS A 34 6.03 4.67 -0.15
N LEU A 35 6.38 4.14 -1.32
CA LEU A 35 5.94 4.73 -2.60
C LEU A 35 4.41 4.82 -2.72
N ILE A 36 3.68 3.78 -2.31
CA ILE A 36 2.20 3.80 -2.29
C ILE A 36 1.67 4.89 -1.35
N ILE A 37 2.31 5.11 -0.21
CA ILE A 37 1.87 6.06 0.82
C ILE A 37 2.18 7.50 0.42
N ASP A 38 3.37 7.74 -0.12
CA ASP A 38 3.93 9.05 -0.40
C ASP A 38 3.44 9.61 -1.75
N ALA A 39 3.18 8.75 -2.73
CA ALA A 39 2.79 9.15 -4.08
C ALA A 39 1.59 8.38 -4.65
N PRO A 40 0.44 8.31 -3.94
CA PRO A 40 -0.71 7.52 -4.37
C PRO A 40 -1.34 8.01 -5.69
N GLY A 41 -1.13 9.27 -6.09
CA GLY A 41 -1.64 9.83 -7.34
C GLY A 41 -0.91 9.38 -8.60
N GLN A 42 0.27 8.77 -8.47
CA GLN A 42 1.01 8.25 -9.62
C GLN A 42 0.38 6.96 -10.17
N ASP A 43 0.68 6.64 -11.42
CA ASP A 43 0.26 5.38 -12.05
C ASP A 43 1.08 4.19 -11.50
N LEU A 44 0.71 3.76 -10.30
CA LEU A 44 1.34 2.66 -9.60
C LEU A 44 0.64 1.33 -9.95
N THR A 45 1.26 0.58 -10.85
CA THR A 45 0.83 -0.78 -11.22
C THR A 45 1.57 -1.84 -10.41
N VAL A 46 1.01 -3.06 -10.33
CA VAL A 46 1.72 -4.19 -9.69
C VAL A 46 3.06 -4.45 -10.36
N ALA A 47 3.11 -4.43 -11.69
CA ALA A 47 4.32 -4.60 -12.47
C ALA A 47 5.37 -3.51 -12.17
N GLY A 48 4.94 -2.25 -12.02
CA GLY A 48 5.82 -1.15 -11.63
C GLY A 48 6.41 -1.36 -10.23
N LEU A 49 5.56 -1.66 -9.25
CA LEU A 49 5.99 -1.88 -7.86
C LEU A 49 6.90 -3.12 -7.73
N SER A 50 6.58 -4.21 -8.41
CA SER A 50 7.40 -5.43 -8.38
C SER A 50 8.77 -5.20 -9.02
N ARG A 51 8.83 -4.39 -10.09
CA ARG A 51 10.09 -3.98 -10.73
C ARG A 51 10.94 -3.14 -9.79
N VAL A 52 10.35 -2.20 -9.05
CA VAL A 52 11.05 -1.41 -8.03
C VAL A 52 11.60 -2.30 -6.91
N ALA A 53 10.82 -3.30 -6.46
CA ALA A 53 11.29 -4.26 -5.46
C ALA A 53 12.33 -5.26 -5.99
N GLY A 54 12.47 -5.40 -7.31
CA GLY A 54 13.27 -6.45 -7.94
C GLY A 54 12.75 -7.85 -7.63
N ILE A 55 11.42 -8.02 -7.55
CA ILE A 55 10.73 -9.27 -7.25
C ILE A 55 9.76 -9.57 -8.41
N SER A 56 9.58 -10.84 -8.77
CA SER A 56 8.55 -11.21 -9.75
C SER A 56 7.16 -10.84 -9.24
N GLU A 57 6.24 -10.46 -10.13
CA GLU A 57 4.90 -9.98 -9.76
C GLU A 57 4.15 -10.95 -8.83
N SER A 58 4.12 -12.24 -9.17
CA SER A 58 3.43 -13.26 -8.37
C SER A 58 4.03 -13.40 -6.97
N HIS A 59 5.36 -13.36 -6.85
CA HIS A 59 6.02 -13.46 -5.55
C HIS A 59 5.81 -12.16 -4.76
N PHE A 60 5.86 -11.00 -5.41
CA PHE A 60 5.62 -9.69 -4.80
C PHE A 60 4.20 -9.60 -4.21
N ILE A 61 3.16 -9.95 -4.96
CA ILE A 61 1.77 -9.92 -4.47
C ILE A 61 1.62 -10.79 -3.23
N ARG A 62 2.17 -12.01 -3.27
CA ARG A 62 2.09 -12.95 -2.14
C ARG A 62 2.84 -12.42 -0.94
N LEU A 63 4.09 -11.99 -1.12
CA LEU A 63 4.93 -11.49 -0.05
C LEU A 63 4.36 -10.22 0.58
N PHE A 64 3.86 -9.28 -0.23
CA PHE A 64 3.23 -8.06 0.25
C PHE A 64 1.97 -8.36 1.07
N ARG A 65 1.13 -9.27 0.58
CA ARG A 65 -0.08 -9.71 1.32
C ARG A 65 0.28 -10.47 2.60
N ASP A 66 1.28 -11.34 2.58
CA ASP A 66 1.71 -12.08 3.77
C ASP A 66 2.34 -11.13 4.82
N THR A 67 2.90 -9.99 4.37
CA THR A 67 3.51 -8.97 5.24
C THR A 67 2.51 -7.97 5.80
N TYR A 68 1.54 -7.51 4.99
CA TYR A 68 0.62 -6.41 5.35
C TYR A 68 -0.86 -6.81 5.39
N GLY A 69 -1.20 -8.06 5.12
CA GLY A 69 -2.57 -8.59 5.13
C GLY A 69 -3.44 -8.22 3.93
N ILE A 70 -3.00 -7.27 3.09
CA ILE A 70 -3.75 -6.78 1.92
C ILE A 70 -2.88 -6.74 0.66
N SER A 71 -3.49 -6.79 -0.52
CA SER A 71 -2.73 -6.67 -1.77
C SER A 71 -2.23 -5.24 -2.01
N PRO A 72 -1.13 -5.04 -2.77
CA PRO A 72 -0.59 -3.71 -3.07
C PRO A 72 -1.63 -2.77 -3.67
N ILE A 73 -2.42 -3.25 -4.64
CA ILE A 73 -3.47 -2.46 -5.30
C ILE A 73 -4.61 -2.09 -4.35
N LYS A 74 -4.96 -2.96 -3.40
CA LYS A 74 -5.95 -2.62 -2.37
C LYS A 74 -5.42 -1.53 -1.44
N MET A 75 -4.16 -1.63 -1.01
CA MET A 75 -3.52 -0.58 -0.20
C MET A 75 -3.49 0.76 -0.93
N LEU A 76 -3.11 0.77 -2.21
CA LEU A 76 -3.13 1.96 -3.05
C LEU A 76 -4.54 2.56 -3.16
N ALA A 77 -5.55 1.74 -3.42
CA ALA A 77 -6.93 2.20 -3.52
C ALA A 77 -7.41 2.83 -2.20
N SER A 78 -7.14 2.19 -1.06
CA SER A 78 -7.46 2.75 0.26
C SER A 78 -6.74 4.07 0.50
N ARG A 79 -5.45 4.15 0.17
CA ARG A 79 -4.66 5.37 0.35
C ARG A 79 -5.16 6.51 -0.52
N ARG A 80 -5.52 6.24 -1.78
CA ARG A 80 -6.14 7.24 -2.70
C ARG A 80 -7.46 7.76 -2.14
N LEU A 81 -8.28 6.90 -1.55
CA LEU A 81 -9.56 7.29 -0.94
C LEU A 81 -9.35 8.12 0.32
N GLU A 82 -8.42 7.75 1.20
CA GLU A 82 -8.05 8.57 2.37
C GLU A 82 -7.55 9.95 1.96
N TRP A 83 -6.63 10.01 0.99
CA TRP A 83 -6.11 11.28 0.50
C TRP A 83 -7.19 12.14 -0.15
N SER A 84 -8.15 11.52 -0.84
CA SER A 84 -9.29 12.25 -1.43
C SER A 84 -10.12 12.99 -0.37
N LYS A 85 -10.23 12.47 0.86
CA LYS A 85 -10.91 13.18 1.94
C LYS A 85 -10.19 14.48 2.29
N SER A 86 -8.86 14.44 2.47
CA SER A 86 -8.06 15.64 2.75
C SER A 86 -8.21 16.71 1.67
N LEU A 87 -8.31 16.31 0.39
CA LEU A 87 -8.52 17.24 -0.72
C LEU A 87 -9.95 17.80 -0.74
N LEU A 88 -10.94 16.98 -0.44
CA LEU A 88 -12.32 17.46 -0.28
C LEU A 88 -12.40 18.45 0.88
N ASP A 89 -11.74 18.16 2.00
CA ASP A 89 -11.66 19.00 3.21
C ASP A 89 -10.92 20.32 2.98
N SER A 90 -10.09 20.40 1.92
CA SER A 90 -9.46 21.66 1.49
C SER A 90 -10.32 22.46 0.52
N GLY A 91 -11.55 22.00 0.23
CA GLY A 91 -12.52 22.68 -0.64
C GLY A 91 -12.38 22.35 -2.13
N MET A 92 -11.47 21.43 -2.51
CA MET A 92 -11.24 21.08 -3.90
C MET A 92 -12.52 20.54 -4.57
N GLU A 93 -12.71 20.86 -5.85
CA GLU A 93 -13.83 20.34 -6.64
C GLU A 93 -13.71 18.83 -6.86
N ILE A 94 -14.83 18.11 -6.78
CA ILE A 94 -14.86 16.63 -6.84
C ILE A 94 -14.19 16.13 -8.12
N ALA A 95 -14.45 16.78 -9.26
CA ALA A 95 -13.84 16.44 -10.53
C ALA A 95 -12.30 16.57 -10.51
N ALA A 96 -11.77 17.61 -9.85
CA ALA A 96 -10.33 17.79 -9.70
C ALA A 96 -9.72 16.77 -8.72
N VAL A 97 -10.43 16.44 -7.63
CA VAL A 97 -10.00 15.40 -6.68
C VAL A 97 -9.83 14.06 -7.38
N VAL A 98 -10.80 13.66 -8.21
CA VAL A 98 -10.79 12.37 -8.94
C VAL A 98 -9.51 12.21 -9.77
N LEU A 99 -9.15 13.24 -10.54
CA LEU A 99 -7.93 13.24 -11.36
C LEU A 99 -6.67 13.25 -10.49
N THR A 100 -6.66 14.07 -9.43
CA THR A 100 -5.51 14.23 -8.52
C THR A 100 -5.14 12.95 -7.81
N VAL A 101 -6.14 12.18 -7.35
CA VAL A 101 -5.90 10.91 -6.66
C VAL A 101 -5.70 9.72 -7.61
N GLY A 102 -5.70 9.95 -8.94
CA GLY A 102 -5.36 8.94 -9.95
C GLY A 102 -6.51 8.00 -10.34
N TYR A 103 -7.77 8.47 -10.31
CA TYR A 103 -8.89 7.75 -10.91
C TYR A 103 -9.21 8.29 -12.31
N GLU A 104 -9.47 7.38 -13.25
CA GLU A 104 -9.81 7.74 -14.63
C GLU A 104 -11.24 8.27 -14.78
N SER A 105 -12.15 7.92 -13.86
CA SER A 105 -13.55 8.35 -13.95
C SER A 105 -14.19 8.64 -12.60
N VAL A 106 -15.01 9.70 -12.61
CA VAL A 106 -15.80 10.14 -11.45
C VAL A 106 -16.75 9.03 -10.97
N PRO A 107 -17.49 8.30 -11.83
CA PRO A 107 -18.39 7.23 -11.35
C PRO A 107 -17.66 6.10 -10.62
N THR A 108 -16.47 5.70 -11.09
CA THR A 108 -15.66 4.67 -10.44
C THR A 108 -15.17 5.14 -9.08
N PHE A 109 -14.70 6.38 -8.99
CA PHE A 109 -14.32 6.99 -7.73
C PHE A 109 -15.50 7.06 -6.76
N CYS A 110 -16.64 7.61 -7.16
CA CYS A 110 -17.82 7.74 -6.30
C CYS A 110 -18.30 6.39 -5.75
N ARG A 111 -18.32 5.34 -6.58
CA ARG A 111 -18.67 3.99 -6.14
C ARG A 111 -17.70 3.46 -5.08
N ARG A 112 -16.40 3.63 -5.30
CA ARG A 112 -15.36 3.19 -4.36
C ARG A 112 -15.36 4.01 -3.07
N PHE A 113 -15.53 5.32 -3.17
CA PHE A 113 -15.63 6.22 -2.03
C PHE A 113 -16.83 5.87 -1.15
N LYS A 114 -18.01 5.69 -1.76
CA LYS A 114 -19.21 5.26 -1.02
C LYS A 114 -19.05 3.89 -0.39
N ALA A 115 -18.40 2.94 -1.08
CA ALA A 115 -18.14 1.62 -0.52
C ALA A 115 -17.16 1.66 0.67
N ALA A 116 -16.23 2.62 0.71
CA ALA A 116 -15.25 2.73 1.77
C ALA A 116 -15.71 3.58 2.97
N PHE A 117 -16.52 4.62 2.73
CA PHE A 117 -16.91 5.60 3.75
C PHE A 117 -18.42 5.67 4.01
N GLU A 118 -19.21 4.84 3.34
CA GLU A 118 -20.67 4.76 3.46
C GLU A 118 -21.44 6.05 3.11
N VAL A 119 -20.74 7.07 2.61
CA VAL A 119 -21.28 8.35 2.15
C VAL A 119 -20.71 8.71 0.78
N THR A 120 -21.44 9.50 0.00
CA THR A 120 -20.93 9.99 -1.29
C THR A 120 -19.92 11.14 -1.10
N PRO A 121 -19.00 11.39 -2.05
CA PRO A 121 -18.10 12.55 -2.00
C PRO A 121 -18.84 13.89 -1.87
N THR A 122 -20.00 14.01 -2.52
CA THR A 122 -20.86 15.20 -2.46
C THR A 122 -21.45 15.40 -1.08
N GLU A 123 -21.99 14.35 -0.46
CA GLU A 123 -22.49 14.43 0.93
C GLU A 123 -21.37 14.73 1.91
N TYR A 124 -20.20 14.12 1.72
CA TYR A 124 -19.02 14.40 2.54
C TYR A 124 -18.60 15.87 2.45
N LYS A 125 -18.48 16.42 1.24
CA LYS A 125 -18.15 17.85 1.03
C LYS A 125 -19.22 18.77 1.64
N LYS A 126 -20.51 18.46 1.47
CA LYS A 126 -21.60 19.26 2.07
C LYS A 126 -21.57 19.27 3.60
N ARG A 127 -21.16 18.18 4.26
CA ARG A 127 -21.07 18.12 5.72
C ARG A 127 -19.92 18.97 6.29
N ASN A 128 -18.85 19.14 5.53
CA ASN A 128 -17.65 19.86 5.99
C ASN A 128 -17.66 21.35 5.61
N PHE A 129 -18.46 21.74 4.61
CA PHE A 129 -18.56 23.13 4.11
C PHE A 129 -19.96 23.73 4.21
N GLY A 130 -20.92 23.01 4.79
CA GLY A 130 -22.30 23.43 4.99
C GLY A 130 -22.57 23.99 6.38
#